data_AF-A0A7V9ZY80-F1
#
_entry.id   AF-A0A7V9ZY80-F1
#
_cell.length_a   1.000
_cell.length_b   1.000
_cell.length_c   1.000
_cell.angle_alpha   90.00
_cell.angle_beta   90.00
_cell.angle_gamma   90.00
#
_symmetry.space_group_name_H-M   'P 1'
#
loop_
_entity.id
_entity.type
_entity.pdbx_description
1 polymer ?
#
loop_
_entity_poly.entity_id
_entity_poly.type
_entity_poly.pdbx_seq_one_letter_code
_entity_poly.pdbx_strand_id
1 'polypeptide(L)'
;MRAPLSAAEIAAIRDYTDRGYERINQQLRECDVAPQMLRKVQTLAAALNHLPAFRGDVYRGTRIDDLDLLEKYRGVGTVIVEDAFVSCSRSPLKMYGGNVLFYILSKRGRDIARWSAHPEEEEVLFRPGTSFKILAFQQTGHDVEIFLEEV
;
A
#
# COMPACT_ATOMS: atom_id res chain seq x y z
N MET A 1 22.87 -12.45 -4.64
CA MET A 1 21.49 -12.70 -5.15
C MET A 1 20.57 -12.75 -3.94
N ARG A 2 19.36 -12.18 -4.01
CA ARG A 2 18.37 -12.34 -2.92
C ARG A 2 17.82 -13.78 -2.96
N ALA A 3 17.55 -14.35 -1.79
CA ALA A 3 16.97 -15.68 -1.71
C ALA A 3 15.57 -15.68 -2.37
N PRO A 4 15.17 -16.77 -3.03
CA PRO A 4 13.80 -16.91 -3.54
C PRO A 4 12.80 -16.87 -2.38
N LEU A 5 11.56 -16.49 -2.67
CA LEU A 5 10.46 -16.59 -1.72
C LEU A 5 10.18 -18.06 -1.38
N SER A 6 9.93 -18.33 -0.11
CA SER A 6 9.39 -19.60 0.37
C SER A 6 7.92 -19.77 -0.01
N ALA A 7 7.42 -21.02 0.04
CA ALA A 7 6.01 -21.30 -0.21
C ALA A 7 5.07 -20.54 0.76
N ALA A 8 5.48 -20.38 2.03
CA ALA A 8 4.71 -19.64 3.03
C ALA A 8 4.64 -18.13 2.72
N GLU A 9 5.74 -17.54 2.24
CA GLU A 9 5.77 -16.13 1.83
C GLU A 9 4.93 -15.88 0.58
N ILE A 10 4.99 -16.79 -0.40
CA ILE A 10 4.13 -16.72 -1.59
C ILE A 10 2.65 -16.83 -1.20
N ALA A 11 2.32 -17.77 -0.29
CA ALA A 11 0.96 -17.90 0.22
C ALA A 11 0.50 -16.65 0.99
N ALA A 12 1.39 -15.99 1.74
CA ALA A 12 1.09 -14.77 2.46
C ALA A 12 0.81 -13.59 1.51
N ILE A 13 1.58 -13.44 0.42
CA ILE A 13 1.29 -12.45 -0.63
C ILE A 13 -0.08 -12.74 -1.23
N ARG A 14 -0.32 -13.98 -1.66
CA ARG A 14 -1.58 -14.37 -2.30
C ARG A 14 -2.80 -14.15 -1.39
N ASP A 15 -2.72 -14.54 -0.11
CA ASP A 15 -3.77 -14.34 0.90
C ASP A 15 -4.08 -12.85 1.07
N TYR A 16 -3.03 -12.01 1.20
CA TYR A 16 -3.19 -10.58 1.32
C TYR A 16 -3.92 -9.99 0.11
N THR A 17 -3.47 -10.31 -1.11
CA THR A 17 -4.03 -9.75 -2.36
C THR A 17 -5.44 -10.23 -2.71
N ASP A 18 -5.93 -11.31 -2.10
CA ASP A 18 -7.29 -11.81 -2.31
C ASP A 18 -8.26 -11.18 -1.29
N ARG A 19 -8.19 -11.63 -0.03
CA ARG A 19 -9.15 -11.20 1.03
C ARG A 19 -8.48 -10.77 2.33
N GLY A 20 -7.20 -11.10 2.50
CA GLY A 20 -6.46 -10.84 3.73
C GLY A 20 -6.24 -9.35 3.98
N TYR A 21 -6.15 -8.53 2.92
CA TYR A 21 -5.84 -7.11 3.04
C TYR A 21 -6.81 -6.34 3.95
N GLU A 22 -8.12 -6.64 3.91
CA GLU A 22 -9.14 -5.90 4.66
C GLU A 22 -8.86 -5.97 6.15
N ARG A 23 -8.82 -7.21 6.67
CA ARG A 23 -8.63 -7.45 8.11
C ARG A 23 -7.23 -7.07 8.58
N ILE A 24 -6.20 -7.32 7.76
CA ILE A 24 -4.81 -6.95 8.09
C ILE A 24 -4.69 -5.43 8.22
N ASN A 25 -5.14 -4.68 7.20
CA ASN A 25 -4.97 -3.23 7.17
C ASN A 25 -5.88 -2.53 8.18
N GLN A 26 -7.08 -3.04 8.45
CA GLN A 26 -7.93 -2.52 9.51
C GLN A 26 -7.23 -2.61 10.88
N GLN A 27 -6.78 -3.80 11.27
CA GLN A 27 -6.12 -4.00 12.59
C GLN A 27 -4.84 -3.17 12.73
N LEU A 28 -4.09 -2.99 11.65
CA LEU A 28 -2.89 -2.14 11.65
C LEU A 28 -3.24 -0.66 11.89
N ARG A 29 -4.29 -0.14 11.24
CA ARG A 29 -4.75 1.25 11.41
C ARG A 29 -5.34 1.52 12.79
N GLU A 30 -6.04 0.54 13.34
CA GLU A 30 -6.65 0.62 14.68
C GLU A 30 -5.62 0.39 15.81
N CYS A 31 -4.37 0.05 15.47
CA CYS A 31 -3.35 -0.39 16.42
C CYS A 31 -3.78 -1.58 17.30
N ASP A 32 -4.71 -2.41 16.82
CA ASP A 32 -5.28 -3.57 17.53
C ASP A 32 -4.98 -4.87 16.76
N VAL A 33 -3.69 -5.18 16.65
CA VAL A 33 -3.21 -6.37 15.92
C VAL A 33 -3.25 -7.59 16.82
N ALA A 34 -4.16 -8.53 16.53
CA ALA A 34 -4.22 -9.79 17.24
C ALA A 34 -2.90 -10.59 17.07
N PRO A 35 -2.43 -11.37 18.08
CA PRO A 35 -1.14 -12.07 18.00
C PRO A 35 -1.00 -13.02 16.80
N GLN A 36 -2.09 -13.66 16.38
CA GLN A 36 -2.10 -14.51 15.18
C GLN A 36 -1.95 -13.68 13.90
N MET A 37 -2.53 -12.48 13.87
CA MET A 37 -2.42 -11.56 12.74
C MET A 37 -1.02 -10.96 12.63
N LEU A 38 -0.36 -10.69 13.77
CA LEU A 38 1.01 -10.18 13.78
C LEU A 38 1.97 -11.11 13.02
N ARG A 39 1.80 -12.44 13.12
CA ARG A 39 2.61 -13.39 12.35
C ARG A 39 2.38 -13.27 10.84
N LYS A 40 1.14 -13.04 10.41
CA LYS A 40 0.82 -12.81 8.99
C LYS A 40 1.48 -11.53 8.47
N VAL A 41 1.36 -10.44 9.24
CA VAL A 41 2.02 -9.15 8.94
C VAL A 41 3.53 -9.33 8.82
N GLN A 42 4.16 -10.00 9.78
CA GLN A 42 5.61 -10.26 9.78
C GLN A 42 6.04 -11.12 8.59
N THR A 43 5.29 -12.17 8.27
CA THR A 43 5.59 -13.06 7.13
C THR A 43 5.52 -12.29 5.82
N LEU A 44 4.47 -11.48 5.62
CA LEU A 44 4.33 -10.66 4.42
C LEU A 44 5.43 -9.60 4.34
N ALA A 45 5.72 -8.89 5.44
CA ALA A 45 6.80 -7.91 5.47
C ALA A 45 8.18 -8.53 5.20
N ALA A 46 8.43 -9.75 5.66
CA ALA A 46 9.63 -10.52 5.36
C ALA A 46 9.72 -10.89 3.87
N ALA A 47 8.62 -11.37 3.28
CA ALA A 47 8.53 -11.66 1.85
C ALA A 47 8.94 -10.43 1.01
N LEU A 48 8.44 -9.25 1.38
CA LEU A 48 8.77 -7.99 0.71
C LEU A 48 10.28 -7.64 0.78
N ASN A 49 11.04 -8.14 1.76
CA ASN A 49 12.49 -7.91 1.83
C ASN A 49 13.27 -8.71 0.78
N HIS A 50 12.73 -9.83 0.30
CA HIS A 50 13.37 -10.66 -0.71
C HIS A 50 13.21 -10.07 -2.12
N LEU A 51 12.24 -9.17 -2.32
CA LEU A 51 11.90 -8.62 -3.63
C LEU A 51 12.65 -7.32 -3.95
N PRO A 52 13.14 -7.13 -5.19
CA PRO A 52 13.83 -5.90 -5.57
C PRO A 52 12.96 -4.66 -5.33
N ALA A 53 13.61 -3.53 -5.07
CA ALA A 53 12.91 -2.26 -4.96
C ALA A 53 12.32 -1.86 -6.32
N PHE A 54 11.03 -1.57 -6.34
CA PHE A 54 10.40 -0.86 -7.45
C PHE A 54 10.66 0.65 -7.28
N ARG A 55 11.10 1.29 -8.36
CA ARG A 55 11.35 2.73 -8.44
C ARG A 55 10.54 3.28 -9.61
N GLY A 56 9.67 4.24 -9.34
CA GLY A 56 8.78 4.83 -10.35
C GLY A 56 7.42 5.19 -9.76
N ASP A 57 6.55 5.72 -10.61
CA ASP A 57 5.21 6.14 -10.20
C ASP A 57 4.30 4.93 -9.99
N VAL A 58 3.51 5.01 -8.92
CA VAL A 58 2.46 4.04 -8.61
C VAL A 58 1.20 4.77 -8.17
N TYR A 59 0.06 4.12 -8.38
CA TYR A 59 -1.25 4.73 -8.31
C TYR A 59 -2.16 3.91 -7.39
N ARG A 60 -2.94 4.57 -6.55
CA ARG A 60 -3.95 3.90 -5.73
C ARG A 60 -5.22 4.70 -5.78
N GLY A 61 -6.31 4.11 -6.22
CA GLY A 61 -7.63 4.67 -5.98
C GLY A 61 -8.36 3.90 -4.88
N THR A 62 -9.20 4.62 -4.15
CA THR A 62 -10.01 4.06 -3.08
C THR A 62 -11.27 4.91 -2.90
N ARG A 63 -12.32 4.30 -2.36
CA ARG A 63 -13.52 5.02 -1.94
C ARG A 63 -13.46 5.29 -0.45
N ILE A 64 -13.57 6.56 -0.10
CA ILE A 64 -13.62 7.03 1.29
C ILE A 64 -14.84 7.92 1.42
N ASP A 65 -15.81 7.47 2.22
CA ASP A 65 -17.06 8.19 2.45
C ASP A 65 -16.86 9.34 3.45
N ASP A 66 -16.08 9.09 4.51
CA ASP A 66 -15.68 10.10 5.50
C ASP A 66 -14.33 10.73 5.13
N LEU A 67 -14.36 11.90 4.49
CA LEU A 67 -13.16 12.61 4.06
C LEU A 67 -12.32 13.16 5.22
N ASP A 68 -12.84 13.20 6.46
CA ASP A 68 -12.05 13.62 7.63
C ASP A 68 -10.93 12.62 7.94
N LEU A 69 -11.07 11.37 7.48
CA LEU A 69 -10.00 10.36 7.53
C LEU A 69 -8.75 10.76 6.69
N LEU A 70 -8.88 11.76 5.81
CA LEU A 70 -7.78 12.26 4.99
C LEU A 70 -7.04 13.44 5.62
N GLU A 71 -7.41 13.88 6.82
CA GLU A 71 -6.86 15.08 7.45
C GLU A 71 -5.32 15.03 7.53
N LYS A 72 -4.74 13.86 7.81
CA LYS A 72 -3.29 13.66 7.86
C LYS A 72 -2.57 14.02 6.55
N TYR A 73 -3.24 13.95 5.40
CA TYR A 73 -2.66 14.25 4.09
C TYR A 73 -2.76 15.72 3.70
N ARG A 74 -3.42 16.58 4.48
CA ARG A 74 -3.55 18.02 4.16
C ARG A 74 -2.28 18.82 4.43
N GLY A 75 -1.38 18.31 5.26
CA GLY A 75 -0.11 18.94 5.62
C GLY A 75 0.93 18.90 4.51
N VAL A 76 0.75 19.67 3.42
CA VAL A 76 1.72 19.71 2.30
C VAL A 76 3.13 20.05 2.80
N GLY A 77 4.12 19.30 2.33
CA GLY A 77 5.51 19.41 2.74
C GLY A 77 5.88 18.59 3.98
N THR A 78 4.90 18.09 4.75
CA THR A 78 5.14 17.24 5.91
C THR A 78 5.32 15.78 5.52
N VAL A 79 5.84 14.97 6.46
CA VAL A 79 6.00 13.53 6.31
C VAL A 79 4.99 12.83 7.21
N ILE A 80 4.24 11.90 6.63
CA ILE A 80 3.35 11.00 7.34
C ILE A 80 3.90 9.59 7.34
N VAL A 81 3.39 8.75 8.24
CA VAL A 81 3.65 7.32 8.29
C VAL A 81 2.35 6.57 8.05
N GLU A 82 2.39 5.55 7.19
CA GLU A 82 1.27 4.62 7.02
C GLU A 82 1.46 3.41 7.91
N ASP A 83 0.55 3.20 8.87
CA ASP A 83 0.62 2.07 9.79
C ASP A 83 0.27 0.73 9.12
N ALA A 84 -0.51 0.79 8.04
CA ALA A 84 -0.92 -0.38 7.27
C ALA A 84 -0.04 -0.62 6.04
N PHE A 85 -0.23 -1.76 5.37
CA PHE A 85 0.30 -1.93 4.02
C PHE A 85 -0.41 -0.96 3.07
N VAL A 86 0.34 -0.42 2.10
CA VAL A 86 -0.21 0.44 1.04
C VAL A 86 -0.11 -0.31 -0.28
N SER A 87 -1.25 -0.75 -0.79
CA SER A 87 -1.36 -1.38 -2.12
C SER A 87 -1.54 -0.31 -3.19
N CYS A 88 -0.73 -0.39 -4.24
CA CYS A 88 -0.78 0.49 -5.40
C CYS A 88 -0.63 -0.34 -6.69
N SER A 89 -1.08 0.19 -7.83
CA SER A 89 -0.78 -0.35 -9.15
C SER A 89 0.36 0.42 -9.81
N ARG A 90 1.14 -0.24 -10.66
CA ARG A 90 2.09 0.42 -11.57
C ARG A 90 1.43 1.15 -12.73
N SER A 91 0.13 0.92 -12.94
CA SER A 91 -0.61 1.51 -14.05
C SER A 91 -1.82 2.30 -13.54
N PRO A 92 -2.01 3.55 -13.98
CA PRO A 92 -3.16 4.35 -13.58
C PRO A 92 -4.48 3.78 -14.14
N LEU A 93 -4.42 2.94 -15.18
CA LEU A 93 -5.58 2.27 -15.77
C LEU A 93 -6.02 1.04 -14.97
N LYS A 94 -5.17 0.54 -14.07
CA LYS A 94 -5.37 -0.70 -13.31
C LYS A 94 -5.53 -0.45 -11.82
N MET A 95 -5.41 0.80 -11.37
CA MET A 95 -5.75 1.14 -9.99
C MET A 95 -7.25 0.92 -9.77
N TYR A 96 -7.60 0.50 -8.56
CA TYR A 96 -8.99 0.48 -8.13
C TYR A 96 -9.58 1.90 -8.27
N GLY A 97 -10.85 2.02 -8.68
CA GLY A 97 -11.52 3.31 -8.80
C GLY A 97 -11.86 3.92 -7.43
N GLY A 98 -12.52 5.08 -7.44
CA GLY A 98 -12.99 5.72 -6.21
C GLY A 98 -12.95 7.23 -6.29
N ASN A 99 -13.33 7.88 -5.20
CA ASN A 99 -13.29 9.33 -5.07
C ASN A 99 -11.96 9.84 -4.53
N VAL A 100 -11.04 8.97 -4.10
CA VAL A 100 -9.72 9.36 -3.60
C VAL A 100 -8.64 8.66 -4.41
N LEU A 101 -7.80 9.44 -5.07
CA LEU A 101 -6.67 8.97 -5.87
C LEU A 101 -5.35 9.40 -5.23
N PHE A 102 -4.44 8.45 -5.11
CA PHE A 102 -3.07 8.66 -4.65
C PHE A 102 -2.11 8.45 -5.81
N TYR A 103 -1.26 9.44 -6.02
CA TYR A 103 -0.14 9.40 -6.96
C TYR A 103 1.15 9.37 -6.15
N ILE A 104 1.91 8.29 -6.24
CA ILE A 104 3.03 8.04 -5.32
C ILE A 104 4.32 7.80 -6.11
N LEU A 105 5.34 8.62 -5.88
CA LEU A 105 6.69 8.34 -6.34
C LEU A 105 7.34 7.29 -5.45
N SER A 106 7.38 6.05 -5.92
CA SER A 106 7.96 4.91 -5.20
C SER A 106 9.49 4.90 -5.33
N LYS A 107 10.19 4.67 -4.21
CA LYS A 107 11.67 4.48 -4.18
C LYS A 107 12.05 3.05 -3.79
N ARG A 108 11.22 2.41 -2.98
CA ARG A 108 11.41 1.11 -2.36
C ARG A 108 10.06 0.40 -2.12
N GLY A 109 9.03 0.65 -2.92
CA GLY A 109 7.91 -0.27 -3.04
C GLY A 109 8.38 -1.65 -3.54
N ARG A 110 7.51 -2.66 -3.49
CA ARG A 110 7.82 -4.00 -3.98
C ARG A 110 6.77 -4.45 -4.98
N ASP A 111 7.20 -4.72 -6.20
CA ASP A 111 6.35 -5.37 -7.20
C ASP A 111 6.08 -6.80 -6.76
N ILE A 112 4.80 -7.10 -6.50
CA ILE A 112 4.32 -8.41 -6.06
C ILE A 112 3.40 -9.06 -7.09
N ALA A 113 3.20 -8.44 -8.26
CA ALA A 113 2.23 -8.86 -9.27
C ALA A 113 2.38 -10.35 -9.64
N ARG A 114 3.63 -10.83 -9.73
CA ARG A 114 3.93 -12.25 -10.04
C ARG A 114 3.34 -13.26 -9.05
N TRP A 115 3.15 -12.88 -7.78
CA TRP A 115 2.67 -13.77 -6.71
C TRP A 115 1.28 -13.38 -6.19
N SER A 116 0.71 -12.29 -6.71
CA SER A 116 -0.64 -11.83 -6.39
C SER A 116 -1.70 -12.85 -6.83
N ALA A 117 -2.82 -12.86 -6.12
CA ALA A 117 -4.05 -13.50 -6.58
C ALA A 117 -4.61 -12.83 -7.84
N HIS A 118 -4.27 -11.57 -8.07
CA HIS A 118 -4.67 -10.73 -9.21
C HIS A 118 -3.44 -10.12 -9.92
N PRO A 119 -2.62 -10.92 -10.64
CA PRO A 119 -1.40 -10.42 -11.29
C PRO A 119 -1.64 -9.28 -12.29
N GLU A 120 -2.83 -9.22 -12.87
CA GLU A 120 -3.26 -8.19 -13.82
C GLU A 120 -3.30 -6.79 -13.23
N GLU A 121 -3.42 -6.65 -11.90
CA GLU A 121 -3.44 -5.35 -11.20
C GLU A 121 -2.06 -4.67 -11.17
N GLU A 122 -0.99 -5.40 -11.52
CA GLU A 122 0.40 -4.90 -11.48
C GLU A 122 0.76 -4.29 -10.12
N GLU A 123 0.40 -4.99 -9.05
CA GLU A 123 0.47 -4.46 -7.69
C GLU A 123 1.92 -4.24 -7.22
N VAL A 124 2.15 -3.04 -6.68
CA VAL A 124 3.30 -2.66 -5.88
C VAL A 124 2.81 -2.43 -4.44
N LEU A 125 3.44 -3.13 -3.51
CA LEU A 125 3.08 -3.11 -2.09
C LEU A 125 4.16 -2.40 -1.27
N PHE A 126 3.72 -1.47 -0.42
CA PHE A 126 4.55 -0.86 0.62
C PHE A 126 4.26 -1.50 1.98
N ARG A 127 5.29 -1.57 2.83
CA ARG A 127 5.20 -2.16 4.17
C ARG A 127 4.50 -1.21 5.17
N PRO A 128 3.95 -1.74 6.27
CA PRO A 128 3.65 -0.98 7.47
C PRO A 128 4.84 -0.12 7.89
N GLY A 129 4.56 1.09 8.34
CA GLY A 129 5.56 2.08 8.73
C GLY A 129 6.24 2.80 7.57
N THR A 130 5.78 2.64 6.33
CA THR A 130 6.35 3.39 5.21
C THR A 130 6.03 4.87 5.36
N SER A 131 7.05 5.72 5.23
CA SER A 131 6.92 7.16 5.34
C SER A 131 6.77 7.81 3.97
N PHE A 132 5.86 8.77 3.87
CA PHE A 132 5.58 9.51 2.65
C PHE A 132 5.60 11.01 2.92
N LYS A 133 6.32 11.77 2.09
CA LYS A 133 6.24 13.21 2.05
C LYS A 133 5.03 13.61 1.21
N ILE A 134 4.20 14.52 1.74
CA ILE A 134 3.05 15.05 1.01
C ILE A 134 3.54 16.15 0.08
N LEU A 135 3.32 15.96 -1.23
CA LEU A 135 3.68 16.91 -2.27
C LEU A 135 2.53 17.85 -2.62
N ALA A 136 1.30 17.32 -2.67
CA ALA A 136 0.10 18.09 -2.94
C ALA A 136 -1.15 17.36 -2.42
N PHE A 137 -2.18 18.15 -2.11
CA PHE A 137 -3.52 17.70 -1.77
C PHE A 137 -4.50 18.58 -2.53
N GLN A 138 -5.36 17.97 -3.34
CA GLN A 138 -6.33 18.66 -4.17
C GLN A 138 -7.71 18.05 -3.92
N GLN A 139 -8.71 18.88 -3.67
CA GLN A 139 -10.07 18.43 -3.42
C GLN A 139 -11.06 19.26 -4.24
N THR A 140 -11.90 18.58 -5.02
CA THR A 140 -13.00 19.17 -5.79
C THR A 140 -14.29 18.46 -5.43
N GLY A 141 -15.09 19.08 -4.56
CA GLY A 141 -16.27 18.42 -3.99
C GLY A 141 -15.86 17.18 -3.16
N HIS A 142 -16.31 16.01 -3.60
CA HIS A 142 -15.99 14.72 -2.97
C HIS A 142 -14.79 14.01 -3.59
N ASP A 143 -14.27 14.50 -4.71
CA ASP A 143 -13.10 13.93 -5.37
C ASP A 143 -11.82 14.54 -4.78
N VAL A 144 -10.86 13.69 -4.45
CA VAL A 144 -9.59 14.05 -3.81
C VAL A 144 -8.43 13.41 -4.55
N GLU A 145 -7.40 14.20 -4.85
CA GLU A 145 -6.12 13.75 -5.38
C GLU A 145 -4.99 14.08 -4.41
N ILE A 146 -4.17 13.09 -4.09
CA ILE A 146 -3.09 13.18 -3.11
C ILE A 146 -1.79 12.75 -3.78
N PHE A 147 -0.79 13.62 -3.75
CA PHE A 147 0.51 13.37 -4.35
C PHE A 147 1.54 13.14 -3.26
N LEU A 148 2.24 12.02 -3.32
CA LEU A 148 3.17 11.56 -2.29
C LEU A 148 4.52 11.19 -2.89
N GLU A 149 5.57 11.35 -2.11
CA GLU A 149 6.90 10.81 -2.39
C GLU A 149 7.34 9.92 -1.23
N GLU A 150 7.78 8.69 -1.51
CA GLU A 150 8.37 7.84 -0.49
C GLU A 150 9.67 8.46 0.04
N VAL A 151 9.84 8.47 1.38
CA VAL A 151 11.02 9.03 2.07
C VAL A 151 12.09 7.96 2.31
#